data_AF-A0A290WRP2-F1
#
_entry.id   AF-A0A290WRP2-F1
#
_cell.length_a   1.000
_cell.length_b   1.000
_cell.length_c   1.000
_cell.angle_alpha   90.00
_cell.angle_beta   90.00
_cell.angle_gamma   90.00
#
_symmetry.space_group_name_H-M   'P 1'
#
loop_
_entity.id
_entity.type
_entity.pdbx_description
1 polymer ?
#
loop_
_entity_poly.entity_id
_entity_poly.type
_entity_poly.pdbx_seq_one_letter_code
_entity_poly.pdbx_strand_id
1 'polypeptide(L)'
;MTKTHDIPKPTSAELDLLQTLWPLGAATAKQVHEAMTLTKPAITYGTVLRLMQIMHTKGLLIRDASQRSHVYAPAQAQDSLQTNLLKELMQKAFAGSAKALVLAALRTGVSRAEREEIEKMLKDDQS
;
A
#
# COMPACT_ATOMS: atom_id res chain seq x y z
N MET A 1 -24.69 -5.88 -15.34
CA MET A 1 -24.44 -5.93 -13.89
C MET A 1 -23.00 -6.40 -13.68
N THR A 2 -22.04 -5.49 -13.65
CA THR A 2 -20.64 -5.81 -13.37
C THR A 2 -20.50 -6.07 -11.87
N LYS A 3 -20.20 -7.31 -11.49
CA LYS A 3 -19.89 -7.67 -10.09
C LYS A 3 -18.71 -6.81 -9.65
N THR A 4 -18.92 -5.92 -8.70
CA THR A 4 -17.84 -5.23 -7.97
C THR A 4 -17.00 -6.33 -7.32
N HIS A 5 -15.89 -6.70 -7.95
CA HIS A 5 -14.94 -7.61 -7.34
C HIS A 5 -14.31 -6.83 -6.20
N ASP A 6 -14.64 -7.21 -4.96
CA ASP A 6 -13.99 -6.64 -3.79
C ASP A 6 -12.51 -7.00 -3.86
N ILE A 7 -11.66 -5.99 -3.99
CA ILE A 7 -10.23 -6.20 -4.20
C ILE A 7 -9.68 -6.79 -2.89
N PRO A 8 -9.06 -7.98 -2.95
CA PRO A 8 -8.65 -8.67 -1.74
C PRO A 8 -7.57 -7.88 -1.00
N LYS A 9 -7.55 -8.02 0.33
CA LYS A 9 -6.50 -7.43 1.15
C LYS A 9 -5.13 -7.94 0.74
N PRO A 10 -4.15 -7.06 0.47
CA PRO A 10 -2.79 -7.49 0.14
C PRO A 10 -2.11 -8.13 1.36
N THR A 11 -1.28 -9.13 1.08
CA THR A 11 -0.26 -9.62 2.02
C THR A 11 0.86 -8.59 2.19
N SER A 12 1.73 -8.76 3.18
CA SER A 12 2.84 -7.82 3.42
C SER A 12 3.74 -7.65 2.19
N ALA A 13 4.08 -8.75 1.50
CA ALA A 13 4.90 -8.69 0.29
C ALA A 13 4.20 -7.95 -0.86
N GLU A 14 2.87 -8.12 -1.00
CA GLU A 14 2.08 -7.43 -2.02
C GLU A 14 1.94 -5.94 -1.70
N LEU A 15 1.80 -5.59 -0.42
CA LEU A 15 1.78 -4.21 0.03
C LEU A 15 3.12 -3.52 -0.23
N ASP A 16 4.24 -4.19 0.02
CA ASP A 16 5.57 -3.66 -0.29
C ASP A 16 5.74 -3.38 -1.80
N LEU A 17 5.20 -4.26 -2.64
CA LEU A 17 5.21 -4.05 -4.09
C LEU A 17 4.31 -2.86 -4.48
N LEU A 18 3.12 -2.74 -3.89
CA LEU A 18 2.24 -1.58 -4.12
C LEU A 18 2.91 -0.27 -3.69
N GLN A 19 3.59 -0.24 -2.55
CA GLN A 19 4.36 0.92 -2.08
C GLN A 19 5.46 1.32 -3.05
N THR A 20 6.08 0.35 -3.71
CA THR A 20 7.06 0.62 -4.77
C THR A 20 6.38 1.13 -6.05
N LEU A 21 5.19 0.62 -6.36
CA LEU A 21 4.50 0.89 -7.63
C LEU A 21 3.76 2.24 -7.64
N TRP A 22 3.17 2.69 -6.53
CA TRP A 22 2.48 4.00 -6.48
C TRP A 22 3.34 5.19 -6.92
N PRO A 23 4.58 5.36 -6.44
CA PRO A 23 5.43 6.46 -6.91
C PRO A 23 5.92 6.26 -8.35
N LEU A 24 6.06 5.02 -8.81
CA LEU A 24 6.48 4.72 -10.20
C LEU A 24 5.33 4.88 -11.21
N GLY A 25 4.09 4.74 -10.78
CA GLY A 25 2.94 4.61 -11.67
C GLY A 25 2.93 3.27 -12.43
N ALA A 26 2.44 3.30 -13.67
CA ALA A 26 2.42 2.12 -14.53
C ALA A 26 3.85 1.70 -14.91
N ALA A 27 4.26 0.49 -14.53
CA ALA A 27 5.64 0.04 -14.67
C ALA A 27 5.75 -1.44 -15.07
N THR A 28 6.86 -1.78 -15.72
CA THR A 28 7.23 -3.16 -16.04
C THR A 28 7.83 -3.88 -14.83
N ALA A 29 7.84 -5.21 -14.85
CA ALA A 29 8.49 -6.00 -13.79
C ALA A 29 9.97 -5.67 -13.60
N LYS A 30 10.65 -5.23 -14.67
CA LYS A 30 12.06 -4.81 -14.62
C LYS A 30 12.23 -3.53 -13.80
N GLN A 31 11.42 -2.51 -14.10
CA GLN A 31 11.47 -1.23 -13.39
C GLN A 31 11.11 -1.39 -11.90
N VAL A 32 10.10 -2.22 -11.60
CA VAL A 32 9.74 -2.52 -10.21
C VAL A 32 10.87 -3.27 -9.50
N HIS A 33 11.49 -4.24 -10.17
CA HIS A 33 12.63 -4.97 -9.60
C HIS A 33 13.79 -4.04 -9.27
N GLU A 34 14.17 -3.16 -10.20
CA GLU A 34 15.22 -2.15 -9.99
C GLU A 34 14.91 -1.27 -8.77
N ALA A 35 13.68 -0.75 -8.67
CA ALA A 35 13.28 0.07 -7.52
C ALA A 35 13.27 -0.72 -6.20
N MET A 36 12.78 -1.97 -6.19
CA MET A 36 12.76 -2.80 -4.99
C MET A 36 14.17 -3.20 -4.53
N THR A 37 15.13 -3.35 -5.43
CA THR A 37 16.51 -3.70 -5.05
C THR A 37 17.20 -2.61 -4.23
N LEU A 38 16.75 -1.36 -4.30
CA LEU A 38 17.27 -0.25 -3.48
C LEU A 38 17.02 -0.47 -1.99
N THR A 39 15.91 -1.11 -1.63
CA THR A 39 15.54 -1.39 -0.23
C THR A 39 15.72 -2.86 0.15
N LYS A 40 15.65 -3.77 -0.84
CA LYS A 40 15.76 -5.23 -0.65
C LYS A 40 16.74 -5.82 -1.68
N PRO A 41 18.07 -5.71 -1.47
CA PRO A 41 19.07 -6.12 -2.46
C PRO A 41 19.01 -7.60 -2.86
N ALA A 42 18.50 -8.46 -1.98
CA ALA A 42 18.38 -9.90 -2.23
C ALA A 42 17.17 -10.31 -3.08
N ILE A 43 16.26 -9.38 -3.44
CA ILE A 43 15.08 -9.72 -4.23
C ILE A 43 15.46 -10.02 -5.68
N THR A 44 15.01 -11.16 -6.20
CA THR A 44 15.28 -11.56 -7.58
C THR A 44 14.17 -11.08 -8.52
N TYR A 45 14.54 -10.85 -9.78
CA TYR A 45 13.59 -10.48 -10.83
C TYR A 45 12.44 -11.49 -10.96
N GLY A 46 12.74 -12.79 -10.91
CA GLY A 46 11.73 -13.86 -11.01
C GLY A 46 10.70 -13.80 -9.88
N THR A 47 11.13 -13.45 -8.66
CA THR A 47 10.22 -13.25 -7.52
C THR A 47 9.30 -12.06 -7.74
N VAL A 48 9.83 -10.92 -8.20
CA VAL A 48 9.03 -9.73 -8.51
C VAL A 48 8.01 -10.03 -9.59
N LEU A 49 8.44 -10.64 -10.70
CA LEU A 49 7.55 -10.99 -11.81
C LEU A 49 6.43 -11.94 -11.36
N ARG A 50 6.76 -12.98 -10.60
CA ARG A 50 5.77 -13.93 -10.07
C ARG A 50 4.79 -13.24 -9.13
N LEU A 51 5.26 -12.35 -8.27
CA LEU A 51 4.42 -11.59 -7.35
C LEU A 51 3.44 -10.69 -8.11
N MET A 52 3.92 -9.97 -9.14
CA MET A 52 3.06 -9.11 -9.98
C MET A 52 1.99 -9.92 -10.74
N GLN A 53 2.34 -11.12 -11.22
CA GLN A 53 1.38 -12.01 -11.87
C GLN A 53 0.30 -12.50 -10.89
N ILE A 54 0.68 -12.89 -9.67
CA ILE A 54 -0.26 -13.28 -8.61
C ILE A 54 -1.18 -12.11 -8.26
N MET A 55 -0.63 -10.92 -8.07
CA MET A 55 -1.39 -9.72 -7.74
C MET A 55 -2.35 -9.33 -8.87
N HIS A 56 -1.97 -9.50 -10.13
CA HIS A 56 -2.86 -9.30 -11.26
C HIS A 56 -4.04 -10.29 -11.24
N THR A 57 -3.77 -11.58 -11.01
CA THR A 57 -4.83 -12.60 -10.86
C THR A 57 -5.77 -12.31 -9.69
N LYS A 58 -5.25 -11.70 -8.62
CA LYS A 58 -6.04 -11.23 -7.47
C LYS A 58 -6.83 -9.94 -7.72
N GLY A 59 -6.57 -9.24 -8.84
CA GLY A 59 -7.17 -7.93 -9.11
C GLY A 59 -6.53 -6.76 -8.36
N LEU A 60 -5.37 -6.96 -7.73
CA LEU A 60 -4.58 -5.89 -7.09
C LEU A 60 -3.83 -5.02 -8.12
N LEU A 61 -3.50 -5.61 -9.27
CA LEU A 61 -2.85 -4.93 -10.38
C LEU A 61 -3.66 -5.07 -11.68
N ILE A 62 -3.66 -3.99 -12.46
CA ILE A 62 -4.12 -3.99 -13.85
C ILE A 62 -2.89 -4.23 -14.73
N ARG A 63 -3.04 -5.04 -15.78
CA ARG A 63 -1.96 -5.34 -16.73
C ARG A 63 -2.35 -4.87 -18.13
N ASP A 64 -1.51 -4.03 -18.71
CA ASP A 64 -1.54 -3.72 -20.14
C ASP A 64 -0.60 -4.67 -20.89
N ALA A 65 -1.16 -5.43 -21.82
CA ALA A 65 -0.46 -6.39 -22.68
C ALA A 65 -0.37 -5.91 -24.15
N SER A 66 -0.76 -4.67 -24.45
CA SER A 66 -0.61 -4.08 -25.79
C SER A 66 0.86 -3.85 -26.16
N GLN A 67 1.72 -3.70 -25.16
CA GLN A 67 3.16 -3.50 -25.31
C GLN A 67 3.92 -4.83 -25.30
N ARG A 68 5.07 -4.87 -25.99
CA ARG A 68 5.96 -6.05 -26.04
C ARG A 68 6.41 -6.50 -24.64
N SER A 69 6.49 -5.58 -23.69
CA SER A 69 6.67 -5.86 -22.27
C SER A 69 5.39 -5.52 -21.52
N HIS A 70 4.88 -6.48 -20.75
CA HIS A 70 3.70 -6.25 -19.91
C HIS A 70 3.97 -5.11 -18.91
N VAL A 71 3.07 -4.13 -18.91
CA VAL A 71 3.08 -3.00 -17.97
C VAL A 71 1.99 -3.25 -16.93
N TYR A 72 2.30 -3.01 -15.65
CA TYR A 72 1.36 -3.19 -14.55
C TYR A 72 1.13 -1.87 -13.83
N ALA A 73 -0.09 -1.63 -13.39
CA ALA A 73 -0.48 -0.48 -12.59
C ALA A 73 -1.29 -0.92 -11.35
N PRO A 74 -1.24 -0.18 -10.22
CA PRO A 74 -2.12 -0.44 -9.09
C PRO A 74 -3.59 -0.36 -9.52
N ALA A 75 -4.40 -1.33 -9.11
CA ALA A 75 -5.84 -1.31 -9.40
C ALA A 75 -6.61 -0.27 -8.55
N GLN A 76 -6.02 0.18 -7.43
CA GLN A 76 -6.56 1.19 -6.55
C GLN A 76 -5.52 2.26 -6.20
N ALA A 77 -6.01 3.49 -5.98
CA ALA A 77 -5.22 4.56 -5.41
C ALA A 77 -4.75 4.20 -3.99
N GLN A 78 -3.58 4.71 -3.61
CA GLN A 78 -2.96 4.47 -2.31
C GLN A 78 -3.90 4.82 -1.14
N ASP A 79 -4.49 6.02 -1.17
CA ASP A 79 -5.35 6.53 -0.10
C ASP A 79 -6.59 5.66 0.12
N SER A 80 -7.16 5.12 -0.95
CA SER A 80 -8.32 4.23 -0.87
C SER A 80 -7.96 2.94 -0.13
N LEU A 81 -6.81 2.34 -0.48
CA LEU A 81 -6.37 1.11 0.17
C LEU A 81 -5.99 1.35 1.63
N GLN A 82 -5.24 2.43 1.91
CA GLN A 82 -4.84 2.80 3.27
C GLN A 82 -6.06 3.06 4.16
N THR A 83 -7.06 3.79 3.66
CA THR A 83 -8.31 4.06 4.39
C THR A 83 -9.05 2.78 4.73
N ASN A 84 -9.16 1.84 3.78
CA ASN A 84 -9.82 0.56 4.01
C ASN A 84 -9.07 -0.30 5.04
N LEU A 85 -7.74 -0.36 4.94
CA LEU A 85 -6.89 -1.06 5.92
C LEU A 85 -7.02 -0.47 7.32
N LEU A 86 -7.02 0.86 7.43
CA LEU A 86 -7.16 1.56 8.71
C LEU A 86 -8.55 1.33 9.33
N LYS A 87 -9.60 1.43 8.52
CA LYS A 87 -10.98 1.16 8.96
C LYS A 87 -11.12 -0.27 9.49
N GLU A 88 -10.56 -1.24 8.76
CA GLU A 88 -10.60 -2.64 9.18
C GLU A 88 -9.83 -2.88 10.48
N LEU A 89 -8.61 -2.31 10.60
CA LEU A 89 -7.80 -2.39 11.81
C LEU A 89 -8.52 -1.77 13.01
N MET A 90 -9.10 -0.58 12.83
CA MET A 90 -9.87 0.11 13.85
C MET A 90 -11.05 -0.75 14.34
N GLN A 91 -11.81 -1.36 13.43
CA GLN A 91 -12.95 -2.18 13.81
C GLN A 91 -12.52 -3.50 14.48
N LYS A 92 -11.54 -4.21 13.92
CA LYS A 92 -11.15 -5.55 14.38
C LYS A 92 -10.26 -5.56 15.63
N ALA A 93 -9.32 -4.61 15.74
CA ALA A 93 -8.33 -4.60 16.82
C ALA A 93 -8.62 -3.57 17.91
N PHE A 94 -9.40 -2.53 17.59
CA PHE A 94 -9.68 -1.41 18.51
C PHE A 94 -11.17 -1.21 18.79
N ALA A 95 -12.01 -2.20 18.48
CA ALA A 95 -13.47 -2.17 18.71
C ALA A 95 -14.15 -0.90 18.18
N GLY A 96 -13.68 -0.38 17.05
CA GLY A 96 -14.20 0.84 16.42
C GLY A 96 -13.69 2.16 17.02
N SER A 97 -12.79 2.13 18.01
CA SER A 97 -12.28 3.32 18.66
C SER A 97 -11.10 3.94 17.90
N ALA A 98 -11.39 4.99 17.12
CA ALA A 98 -10.36 5.81 16.48
C ALA A 98 -9.37 6.41 17.51
N LYS A 99 -9.88 6.84 18.67
CA LYS A 99 -9.05 7.36 19.76
C LYS A 99 -8.03 6.32 20.25
N ALA A 100 -8.45 5.08 20.44
CA ALA A 100 -7.55 4.02 20.93
C ALA A 100 -6.47 3.69 19.88
N LEU A 101 -6.83 3.69 18.59
CA LEU A 101 -5.89 3.49 17.49
C LEU A 101 -4.83 4.60 17.43
N VAL A 102 -5.24 5.87 17.50
CA VAL A 102 -4.31 7.01 17.49
C VAL A 102 -3.39 6.97 18.71
N LEU A 103 -3.92 6.71 19.91
CA LEU A 103 -3.09 6.59 21.11
C LEU A 103 -2.08 5.44 21.03
N ALA A 104 -2.46 4.32 20.41
CA ALA A 104 -1.54 3.20 20.20
C ALA A 104 -0.42 3.59 19.22
N ALA A 105 -0.75 4.23 18.10
CA ALA A 105 0.23 4.71 17.12
C ALA A 105 1.24 5.68 17.74
N LEU A 106 0.77 6.63 18.55
CA LEU A 106 1.63 7.59 19.26
C LEU A 106 2.57 6.92 20.28
N ARG A 107 2.22 5.74 20.80
CA ARG A 107 3.06 4.99 21.76
C ARG A 107 4.13 4.13 21.10
N THR A 108 3.92 3.66 19.88
CA THR A 108 4.74 2.62 19.26
C THR A 108 5.88 3.11 18.36
N GLY A 109 6.00 4.42 18.10
CA GLY A 109 7.08 4.86 17.20
C GLY A 109 7.12 6.34 16.83
N VAL A 110 6.57 7.23 17.66
CA VAL A 110 6.59 8.67 17.39
C VAL A 110 7.64 9.31 18.30
N SER A 111 8.67 9.91 17.71
CA SER A 111 9.66 10.71 18.42
C SER A 111 8.99 11.92 19.09
N ARG A 112 9.66 12.54 20.06
CA ARG A 112 9.12 13.75 20.70
C ARG A 112 8.81 14.85 19.68
N ALA A 113 9.67 15.02 18.67
CA ALA A 113 9.50 16.02 17.61
C ALA A 113 8.26 15.73 16.76
N GLU A 114 8.09 14.49 16.27
CA GLU A 114 6.92 14.11 15.47
C GLU A 114 5.62 14.23 16.29
N ARG A 115 5.68 13.99 17.60
CA ARG A 115 4.52 14.18 18.48
C ARG A 115 4.11 15.64 18.58
N GLU A 116 5.06 16.55 18.74
CA GLU A 116 4.81 18.00 18.78
C GLU A 116 4.24 18.51 17.45
N GLU A 117 4.73 17.99 16.32
CA GLU A 117 4.17 18.29 15.00
C GLU A 117 2.73 17.79 14.85
N ILE A 118 2.44 16.54 15.24
CA ILE A 118 1.09 15.98 15.21
C ILE A 118 0.14 16.79 16.12
N GLU A 119 0.59 17.15 17.33
CA GLU A 119 -0.21 17.97 18.25
C GLU A 119 -0.51 19.36 17.69
N LYS A 120 0.40 19.92 16.88
CA LYS A 120 0.18 21.20 16.17
C LYS A 120 -0.83 21.03 15.04
N MET A 121 -0.65 20.02 14.17
CA MET A 121 -1.58 19.72 13.07
C MET A 121 -3.02 19.51 13.58
N LEU A 122 -3.20 18.79 14.68
CA LEU A 122 -4.52 18.55 15.28
C LEU A 122 -5.19 19.81 15.85
N LYS A 123 -4.41 20.83 16.23
CA LYS A 123 -4.95 22.13 16.69
C LYS A 123 -5.32 23.03 15.51
N ASP A 124 -4.53 22.97 14.44
CA ASP A 124 -4.73 23.78 13.23
C ASP A 124 -5.94 23.29 12.42
N ASP A 125 -6.22 21.97 12.39
CA ASP A 125 -7.39 21.37 11.72
C ASP A 125 -8.76 21.67 12.39
N GLN A 126 -8.78 22.34 13.54
CA GLN A 126 -10.02 22.78 14.21
C GLN A 126 -10.40 24.25 13.95
N SER A 127 -9.77 24.92 12.97
CA SER A 127 -10.10 26.28 12.53
C SER A 127 -10.87 26.31 11.22
#